data_AF-A0A954A2T2-F1
#
_entry.id   AF-A0A954A2T2-F1
#
_cell.length_a   1.000
_cell.length_b   1.000
_cell.length_c   1.000
_cell.angle_alpha   90.00
_cell.angle_beta   90.00
_cell.angle_gamma   90.00
#
_symmetry.space_group_name_H-M   'P 1'
#
loop_
_entity.id
_entity.type
_entity.pdbx_description
1 polymer ?
#
loop_
_entity_poly.entity_id
_entity_poly.type
_entity_poly.pdbx_seq_one_letter_code
_entity_poly.pdbx_strand_id
1 'polypeptide(L)'
;QPSVSGEPTMSRGFEQMIGLAEQYGVKAEIFSNATLFTESMLDVLVPNLGAATISFDGATRDTFEFIRAGARYDVVRRNIKRLVERCRSELPADRQPEISINCTLMERNIRELPQLVRMAKEELGVDQVSCYHVFPVTAEMKQLSLAHHQELARACIDEAVRVAEQIGLRLVIESLDQLTAATAAAGTDRVLSVVDGVIEGLEARSVHPELARPIPVLDEAHPGSPEVQARRAEGCAELDLQPGYRPDPERGAASRPESIWHCDFLWNKTYIYVGGNVRPCCVHEVPALGNVREQSFDRIWNNENYRAMRQRMVVKDPVPACKGCMHIHEITDPQQIDGILQGKQLPERKSLPELPEALDPRRARRRRKGSPPLLQWNAVEGVPSYTVEFSLDGFGSILFSTDSERGGPAIRENRYQVPLWAWKDAPVEREIHYRVLARPVGGEPVEIYRSLIPAE
;
A
#
# COMPACT_ATOMS: atom_id res chain seq x y z
N GLN A 1 -3.81 3.47 5.97
CA GLN A 1 -2.36 3.57 6.23
C GLN A 1 -1.84 4.88 5.65
N PRO A 2 -1.37 5.82 6.48
CA PRO A 2 -0.76 7.06 6.00
C PRO A 2 0.60 6.87 5.28
N SER A 3 1.02 5.65 4.97
CA SER A 3 2.45 5.30 4.81
C SER A 3 2.84 4.58 3.51
N VAL A 4 1.92 4.17 2.62
CA VAL A 4 2.29 3.29 1.48
C VAL A 4 2.58 3.97 0.13
N SER A 5 2.35 5.28 -0.01
CA SER A 5 2.58 5.98 -1.30
C SER A 5 3.21 7.37 -1.20
N GLY A 6 3.50 7.84 0.02
CA GLY A 6 4.07 9.16 0.27
C GLY A 6 4.80 9.21 1.61
N GLU A 7 5.19 10.40 2.05
CA GLU A 7 5.87 10.58 3.34
C GLU A 7 4.85 10.96 4.43
N PRO A 8 4.51 10.07 5.38
CA PRO A 8 3.51 10.34 6.41
C PRO A 8 3.83 11.56 7.26
N THR A 9 5.12 11.83 7.51
CA THR A 9 5.56 12.97 8.35
C THR A 9 5.37 14.33 7.67
N MET A 10 5.05 14.38 6.37
CA MET A 10 4.59 15.61 5.71
C MET A 10 3.15 15.99 6.05
N SER A 11 2.36 15.06 6.61
CA SER A 11 0.97 15.33 6.95
C SER A 11 0.88 16.35 8.09
N ARG A 12 0.16 17.45 7.87
CA ARG A 12 -0.13 18.45 8.92
C ARG A 12 -0.86 17.84 10.13
N GLY A 13 -1.55 16.72 9.94
CA GLY A 13 -2.26 16.00 11.00
C GLY A 13 -1.47 14.83 11.58
N PHE A 14 -0.16 14.70 11.32
CA PHE A 14 0.63 13.55 11.76
C PHE A 14 0.52 13.31 13.28
N GLU A 15 0.86 14.30 14.08
CA GLU A 15 0.82 14.19 15.55
C GLU A 15 -0.60 13.90 16.05
N GLN A 16 -1.62 14.50 15.44
CA GLN A 16 -3.03 14.21 15.75
C GLN A 16 -3.41 12.76 15.42
N MET A 17 -2.97 12.21 14.29
CA MET A 17 -3.24 10.82 13.91
C MET A 17 -2.61 9.85 14.90
N ILE A 18 -1.37 10.12 15.34
CA ILE A 18 -0.70 9.30 16.35
C ILE A 18 -1.39 9.41 17.71
N GLY A 19 -1.76 10.63 18.14
CA GLY A 19 -2.51 10.83 19.39
C GLY A 19 -3.89 10.16 19.39
N LEU A 20 -4.58 10.13 18.24
CA LEU A 20 -5.81 9.34 18.10
C LEU A 20 -5.53 7.84 18.20
N ALA A 21 -4.46 7.34 17.58
CA ALA A 21 -4.08 5.95 17.69
C ALA A 21 -3.83 5.56 19.16
N GLU A 22 -3.10 6.40 19.90
CA GLU A 22 -2.89 6.25 21.35
C GLU A 22 -4.21 6.19 22.12
N GLN A 23 -5.10 7.17 21.90
CA GLN A 23 -6.39 7.28 22.58
C GLN A 23 -7.24 6.01 22.43
N TYR A 24 -7.20 5.38 21.26
CA TYR A 24 -7.97 4.17 20.97
C TYR A 24 -7.22 2.87 21.23
N GLY A 25 -6.02 2.94 21.81
CA GLY A 25 -5.21 1.77 22.09
C GLY A 25 -4.75 1.05 20.83
N VAL A 26 -4.34 1.80 19.81
CA VAL A 26 -3.85 1.30 18.52
C VAL A 26 -2.37 1.68 18.37
N LYS A 27 -1.51 0.69 18.12
CA LYS A 27 -0.12 0.94 17.75
C LYS A 27 -0.01 1.36 16.29
N ALA A 28 0.87 2.33 16.04
CA ALA A 28 1.16 2.80 14.69
C ALA A 28 2.24 1.92 14.04
N GLU A 29 2.00 1.48 12.81
CA GLU A 29 3.04 1.01 11.91
C GLU A 29 3.32 2.12 10.89
N ILE A 30 4.58 2.55 10.80
CA ILE A 30 4.97 3.64 9.90
C ILE A 30 5.96 3.15 8.84
N PHE A 31 5.72 3.57 7.60
CA PHE A 31 6.69 3.47 6.51
C PHE A 31 7.09 4.89 6.13
N SER A 32 8.38 5.20 6.14
CA SER A 32 8.88 6.57 5.98
C SER A 32 10.22 6.57 5.27
N ASN A 33 10.56 7.68 4.59
CA ASN A 33 11.90 7.97 4.09
C ASN A 33 12.79 8.64 5.16
N ALA A 34 12.24 8.90 6.35
CA ALA A 34 12.90 9.48 7.51
C ALA A 34 13.58 10.85 7.28
N THR A 35 13.16 11.60 6.25
CA THR A 35 13.77 12.90 5.93
C THR A 35 13.31 14.03 6.87
N LEU A 36 12.12 13.93 7.46
CA LEU A 36 11.47 15.05 8.16
C LEU A 36 11.26 14.84 9.68
N PHE A 37 11.80 13.77 10.27
CA PHE A 37 11.62 13.55 11.71
C PHE A 37 12.14 14.73 12.53
N THR A 38 11.28 15.28 13.38
CA THR A 38 11.60 16.29 14.41
C THR A 38 11.53 15.65 15.80
N GLU A 39 12.01 16.36 16.83
CA GLU A 39 11.83 15.90 18.23
C GLU A 39 10.35 15.80 18.60
N SER A 40 9.52 16.80 18.25
CA SER A 40 8.08 16.80 18.55
C SER A 40 7.35 15.61 17.94
N MET A 41 7.71 15.24 16.70
CA MET A 41 7.14 14.08 16.04
C MET A 41 7.55 12.78 16.75
N LEU A 42 8.81 12.68 17.19
CA LEU A 42 9.29 11.50 17.90
C LEU A 42 8.69 11.38 19.31
N ASP A 43 8.40 12.50 19.98
CA ASP A 43 7.75 12.52 21.30
C ASP A 43 6.39 11.83 21.30
N VAL A 44 5.61 12.03 20.23
CA VAL A 44 4.32 11.33 20.07
C VAL A 44 4.48 9.94 19.44
N LEU A 45 5.43 9.77 18.51
CA LEU A 45 5.58 8.54 17.75
C LEU A 45 6.18 7.40 18.58
N VAL A 46 7.30 7.63 19.27
CA VAL A 46 8.04 6.60 20.02
C VAL A 46 7.15 5.80 20.98
N PRO A 47 6.35 6.41 21.88
CA PRO A 47 5.50 5.64 22.80
C PRO A 47 4.38 4.85 22.08
N ASN A 48 4.00 5.28 20.89
CA ASN A 48 2.88 4.73 20.12
C ASN A 48 3.28 3.82 18.96
N LEU A 49 4.58 3.64 18.75
CA LEU A 49 5.12 2.87 17.64
C LEU A 49 4.99 1.36 17.90
N GLY A 50 4.40 0.64 16.95
CA GLY A 50 4.40 -0.82 16.90
C GLY A 50 5.53 -1.36 16.02
N ALA A 51 5.74 -0.73 14.86
CA ALA A 51 6.87 -1.01 13.97
C ALA A 51 7.19 0.20 13.07
N ALA A 52 8.45 0.34 12.68
CA ALA A 52 8.88 1.32 11.69
C ALA A 52 9.68 0.66 10.57
N THR A 53 9.32 0.97 9.34
CA THR A 53 10.01 0.52 8.13
C THR A 53 10.54 1.74 7.41
N ILE A 54 11.86 1.93 7.43
CA ILE A 54 12.49 3.11 6.85
C ILE A 54 13.08 2.76 5.50
N SER A 55 12.65 3.44 4.46
CA SER A 55 13.18 3.22 3.13
C SER A 55 14.60 3.81 3.03
N PHE A 56 15.60 3.00 2.68
CA PHE A 56 17.01 3.42 2.59
C PHE A 56 17.76 2.57 1.56
N ASP A 57 18.13 3.18 0.42
CA ASP A 57 18.46 2.44 -0.81
C ASP A 57 19.96 2.48 -1.20
N GLY A 58 20.86 2.93 -0.32
CA GLY A 58 22.30 2.98 -0.63
C GLY A 58 23.15 3.09 0.61
N ALA A 59 24.24 2.31 0.69
CA ALA A 59 25.18 2.36 1.79
C ALA A 59 26.10 3.59 1.72
N THR A 60 26.31 4.14 0.52
CA THR A 60 27.10 5.36 0.30
C THR A 60 26.24 6.58 0.06
N ARG A 61 26.81 7.77 0.32
CA ARG A 61 26.15 9.05 0.04
C ARG A 61 25.76 9.19 -1.43
N ASP A 62 26.67 8.83 -2.34
CA ASP A 62 26.45 8.96 -3.79
C ASP A 62 25.26 8.12 -4.26
N THR A 63 25.26 6.82 -3.93
CA THR A 63 24.19 5.90 -4.31
C THR A 63 22.86 6.30 -3.67
N PHE A 64 22.86 6.64 -2.38
CA PHE A 64 21.64 7.03 -1.68
C PHE A 64 21.02 8.32 -2.24
N GLU A 65 21.81 9.39 -2.41
CA GLU A 65 21.30 10.69 -2.87
C GLU A 65 20.94 10.68 -4.37
N PHE A 66 21.59 9.81 -5.16
CA PHE A 66 21.18 9.55 -6.54
C PHE A 66 19.80 8.88 -6.60
N ILE A 67 19.59 7.80 -5.85
CA ILE A 67 18.32 7.05 -5.87
C ILE A 67 17.20 7.86 -5.21
N ARG A 68 17.49 8.49 -4.07
CA ARG A 68 16.56 9.32 -3.31
C ARG A 68 16.81 10.80 -3.54
N ALA A 69 16.63 11.23 -4.79
CA ALA A 69 16.81 12.63 -5.17
C ALA A 69 16.08 13.59 -4.21
N GLY A 70 16.83 14.54 -3.64
CA GLY A 70 16.36 15.51 -2.66
C GLY A 70 16.52 15.11 -1.20
N ALA A 71 16.75 13.83 -0.90
CA ALA A 71 17.13 13.40 0.45
C ALA A 71 18.61 13.68 0.73
N ARG A 72 18.96 13.84 2.01
CA ARG A 72 20.34 14.06 2.46
C ARG A 72 20.80 12.88 3.30
N TYR A 73 21.81 12.16 2.82
CA TYR A 73 22.27 10.89 3.41
C TYR A 73 22.54 11.00 4.92
N ASP A 74 23.33 12.00 5.32
CA ASP A 74 23.72 12.17 6.73
C ASP A 74 22.54 12.57 7.64
N VAL A 75 21.54 13.28 7.09
CA VAL A 75 20.35 13.69 7.83
C VAL A 75 19.46 12.48 8.08
N VAL A 76 19.21 11.67 7.05
CA VAL A 76 18.37 10.48 7.16
C VAL A 76 19.01 9.46 8.12
N ARG A 77 20.33 9.23 8.01
CA ARG A 77 21.04 8.35 8.96
C ARG A 77 20.94 8.82 10.41
N ARG A 78 21.11 10.13 10.64
CA ARG A 78 20.94 10.73 11.98
C ARG A 78 19.53 10.51 12.51
N ASN A 79 18.51 10.72 11.67
CA ASN A 79 17.11 10.56 12.05
C ASN A 79 16.77 9.10 12.40
N ILE A 80 17.26 8.14 11.61
CA ILE A 80 17.09 6.70 11.89
C ILE A 80 17.74 6.35 13.23
N LYS A 81 19.01 6.74 13.41
CA LYS A 81 19.76 6.45 14.64
C LYS A 81 19.06 7.03 15.87
N ARG A 82 18.58 8.28 15.78
CA ARG A 82 17.82 8.92 16.85
C ARG A 82 16.52 8.16 17.16
N LEU A 83 15.76 7.74 16.15
CA LEU A 83 14.55 6.94 16.35
C LEU A 83 14.88 5.64 17.11
N VAL A 84 15.91 4.92 16.67
CA VAL A 84 16.37 3.69 17.32
C VAL A 84 16.76 3.97 18.78
N GLU A 85 17.66 4.93 19.01
CA GLU A 85 18.15 5.26 20.35
C GLU A 85 17.03 5.66 21.31
N ARG A 86 16.06 6.47 20.86
CA ARG A 86 14.88 6.82 21.66
C ARG A 86 14.02 5.61 21.98
N CYS A 87 13.67 4.80 20.98
CA CYS A 87 12.92 3.58 21.21
C CYS A 87 13.62 2.62 22.18
N ARG A 88 14.95 2.51 22.14
CA ARG A 88 15.70 1.61 23.05
C ARG A 88 15.91 2.18 24.45
N SER A 89 16.01 3.49 24.61
CA SER A 89 16.27 4.14 25.91
C SER A 89 15.01 4.52 26.67
N GLU A 90 13.92 4.87 25.98
CA GLU A 90 12.67 5.35 26.58
C GLU A 90 11.64 4.23 26.82
N LEU A 91 11.72 3.12 26.06
CA LEU A 91 10.73 2.04 26.12
C LEU A 91 11.28 0.78 26.80
N PRO A 92 10.47 0.10 27.63
CA PRO A 92 10.83 -1.21 28.18
C PRO A 92 10.92 -2.25 27.07
N ALA A 93 11.73 -3.29 27.29
CA ALA A 93 12.14 -4.25 26.26
C ALA A 93 10.97 -4.93 25.53
N ASP A 94 9.87 -5.21 26.23
CA ASP A 94 8.64 -5.82 25.73
C ASP A 94 7.76 -4.87 24.90
N ARG A 95 8.02 -3.57 24.97
CA ARG A 95 7.31 -2.52 24.22
C ARG A 95 8.14 -1.90 23.09
N GLN A 96 9.38 -2.36 22.92
CA GLN A 96 10.27 -1.83 21.89
C GLN A 96 9.82 -2.30 20.50
N PRO A 97 9.53 -1.38 19.56
CA PRO A 97 9.10 -1.73 18.22
C PRO A 97 10.25 -2.33 17.40
N GLU A 98 9.87 -3.14 16.40
CA GLU A 98 10.77 -3.50 15.30
C GLU A 98 11.05 -2.27 14.45
N ILE A 99 12.33 -1.98 14.20
CA ILE A 99 12.77 -0.93 13.29
C ILE A 99 13.56 -1.60 12.18
N SER A 100 13.08 -1.49 10.94
CA SER A 100 13.66 -2.12 9.77
C SER A 100 14.08 -1.10 8.73
N ILE A 101 15.08 -1.46 7.94
CA ILE A 101 15.39 -0.80 6.67
C ILE A 101 14.69 -1.55 5.56
N ASN A 102 14.03 -0.82 4.66
CA ASN A 102 13.54 -1.34 3.38
C ASN A 102 14.41 -0.82 2.24
N CYS A 103 14.99 -1.71 1.44
CA CYS A 103 15.87 -1.39 0.32
C CYS A 103 15.30 -1.91 -0.99
N THR A 104 15.17 -1.02 -1.98
CA THR A 104 14.74 -1.39 -3.33
C THR A 104 15.96 -1.74 -4.17
N LEU A 105 16.17 -3.03 -4.44
CA LEU A 105 17.31 -3.55 -5.18
C LEU A 105 17.23 -3.19 -6.67
N MET A 106 18.34 -2.64 -7.17
CA MET A 106 18.54 -2.25 -8.55
C MET A 106 20.04 -2.27 -8.91
N GLU A 107 20.38 -2.16 -10.20
CA GLU A 107 21.78 -2.19 -10.67
C GLU A 107 22.67 -1.20 -9.91
N ARG A 108 22.13 -0.01 -9.61
CA ARG A 108 22.87 1.07 -8.95
C ARG A 108 23.33 0.75 -7.52
N ASN A 109 22.57 -0.03 -6.76
CA ASN A 109 22.84 -0.25 -5.33
C ASN A 109 23.18 -1.69 -4.96
N ILE A 110 22.99 -2.66 -5.85
CA ILE A 110 23.14 -4.08 -5.51
C ILE A 110 24.54 -4.42 -5.00
N ARG A 111 25.58 -3.75 -5.52
CA ARG A 111 26.98 -3.89 -5.08
C ARG A 111 27.21 -3.41 -3.66
N GLU A 112 26.38 -2.51 -3.16
CA GLU A 112 26.47 -1.96 -1.81
C GLU A 112 25.67 -2.76 -0.78
N LEU A 113 24.86 -3.74 -1.19
CA LEU A 113 23.97 -4.48 -0.29
C LEU A 113 24.71 -5.11 0.91
N PRO A 114 25.88 -5.79 0.76
CA PRO A 114 26.61 -6.31 1.90
C PRO A 114 27.09 -5.20 2.86
N GLN A 115 27.46 -4.03 2.34
CA GLN A 115 27.86 -2.88 3.15
C GLN A 115 26.65 -2.28 3.88
N LEU A 116 25.50 -2.19 3.21
CA LEU A 116 24.25 -1.71 3.78
C LEU A 116 23.83 -2.58 4.98
N VAL A 117 23.94 -3.91 4.86
CA VAL A 117 23.66 -4.87 5.95
C VAL A 117 24.56 -4.61 7.16
N ARG A 118 25.88 -4.42 6.97
CA ARG A 118 26.80 -4.08 8.09
C ARG A 118 26.42 -2.75 8.74
N MET A 119 26.24 -1.70 7.94
CA MET A 119 25.89 -0.36 8.41
C MET A 119 24.55 -0.36 9.17
N ALA A 120 23.56 -1.13 8.70
CA ALA A 120 22.26 -1.26 9.34
C ALA A 120 22.38 -1.76 10.80
N LYS A 121 23.20 -2.80 11.04
CA LYS A 121 23.43 -3.34 12.38
C LYS A 121 24.35 -2.45 13.22
N GLU A 122 25.53 -2.13 12.68
CA GLU A 122 26.65 -1.56 13.45
C GLU A 122 26.53 -0.05 13.66
N GLU A 123 26.00 0.68 12.67
CA GLU A 123 25.97 2.14 12.69
C GLU A 123 24.57 2.70 12.98
N LEU A 124 23.52 2.06 12.47
CA LEU A 124 22.13 2.51 12.63
C LEU A 124 21.40 1.81 13.79
N GLY A 125 21.79 0.58 14.13
CA GLY A 125 21.19 -0.19 15.22
C GLY A 125 19.78 -0.72 14.92
N VAL A 126 19.42 -0.87 13.64
CA VAL A 126 18.12 -1.43 13.24
C VAL A 126 18.06 -2.94 13.47
N ASP A 127 16.86 -3.49 13.58
CA ASP A 127 16.66 -4.92 13.83
C ASP A 127 16.74 -5.76 12.54
N GLN A 128 16.44 -5.15 11.39
CA GLN A 128 16.26 -5.86 10.14
C GLN A 128 16.57 -5.03 8.90
N VAL A 129 16.98 -5.73 7.84
CA VAL A 129 16.96 -5.24 6.46
C VAL A 129 16.00 -6.12 5.63
N SER A 130 15.06 -5.48 4.93
CA SER A 130 14.21 -6.11 3.93
C SER A 130 14.50 -5.54 2.55
N CYS A 131 14.50 -6.40 1.55
CA CYS A 131 14.86 -6.05 0.19
C CYS A 131 13.80 -6.50 -0.80
N TYR A 132 13.40 -5.58 -1.69
CA TYR A 132 12.48 -5.84 -2.80
C TYR A 132 13.14 -5.44 -4.10
N HIS A 133 12.86 -6.15 -5.20
CA HIS A 133 13.34 -5.75 -6.51
C HIS A 133 12.57 -4.51 -7.02
N VAL A 134 13.26 -3.61 -7.72
CA VAL A 134 12.58 -2.47 -8.38
C VAL A 134 11.52 -2.99 -9.33
N PHE A 135 10.29 -2.48 -9.19
CA PHE A 135 9.21 -2.74 -10.14
C PHE A 135 9.25 -1.67 -11.25
N PRO A 136 9.70 -2.00 -12.47
CA PRO A 136 10.09 -0.99 -13.43
C PRO A 136 8.90 -0.42 -14.20
N VAL A 137 8.53 0.82 -13.87
CA VAL A 137 7.43 1.56 -14.53
C VAL A 137 7.90 2.69 -15.44
N THR A 138 9.14 3.18 -15.28
CA THR A 138 9.75 4.19 -16.17
C THR A 138 10.83 3.57 -17.05
N ALA A 139 11.20 4.26 -18.13
CA ALA A 139 12.31 3.84 -18.99
C ALA A 139 13.62 3.71 -18.21
N GLU A 140 13.90 4.63 -17.26
CA GLU A 140 15.11 4.53 -16.43
C GLU A 140 15.06 3.31 -15.50
N MET A 141 13.93 3.07 -14.83
CA MET A 141 13.78 1.92 -13.94
C MET A 141 13.93 0.58 -14.68
N LYS A 142 13.46 0.50 -15.92
CA LYS A 142 13.65 -0.70 -16.77
C LYS A 142 15.12 -0.99 -17.01
N GLN A 143 15.96 0.04 -17.18
CA GLN A 143 17.41 -0.13 -17.34
C GLN A 143 18.09 -0.54 -16.04
N LEU A 144 17.58 -0.04 -14.90
CA LEU A 144 18.12 -0.34 -13.57
C LEU A 144 17.69 -1.72 -13.03
N SER A 145 16.81 -2.44 -13.73
CA SER A 145 16.30 -3.73 -13.26
C SER A 145 17.39 -4.80 -13.21
N LEU A 146 17.40 -5.57 -12.12
CA LEU A 146 18.31 -6.72 -11.96
C LEU A 146 17.98 -7.90 -12.87
N ALA A 147 16.86 -7.86 -13.60
CA ALA A 147 16.56 -8.81 -14.66
C ALA A 147 17.67 -8.87 -15.74
N HIS A 148 18.36 -7.75 -15.96
CA HIS A 148 19.50 -7.65 -16.89
C HIS A 148 20.85 -7.98 -16.24
N HIS A 149 20.89 -8.17 -14.92
CA HIS A 149 22.11 -8.26 -14.10
C HIS A 149 22.06 -9.43 -13.10
N GLN A 150 21.51 -10.58 -13.52
CA GLN A 150 21.19 -11.70 -12.63
C GLN A 150 22.42 -12.30 -11.92
N GLU A 151 23.53 -12.48 -12.65
CA GLU A 151 24.77 -13.03 -12.07
C GLU A 151 25.36 -12.11 -10.99
N LEU A 152 25.39 -10.79 -11.29
CA LEU A 152 25.83 -9.77 -10.34
C LEU A 152 24.93 -9.76 -9.10
N ALA A 153 23.60 -9.76 -9.32
CA ALA A 153 22.62 -9.76 -8.24
C ALA A 153 22.80 -10.97 -7.32
N ARG A 154 22.93 -12.17 -7.90
CA ARG A 154 23.16 -13.40 -7.14
C ARG A 154 24.43 -13.31 -6.29
N ALA A 155 25.55 -12.89 -6.89
CA ALA A 155 26.83 -12.78 -6.18
C ALA A 155 26.75 -11.81 -4.99
N CYS A 156 26.14 -10.64 -5.18
CA CYS A 156 25.98 -9.65 -4.12
C CYS A 156 24.98 -10.08 -3.03
N ILE A 157 23.90 -10.77 -3.41
CA ILE A 157 22.92 -11.33 -2.46
C ILE A 157 23.57 -12.42 -1.60
N ASP A 158 24.33 -13.34 -2.21
CA ASP A 158 25.04 -14.40 -1.48
C ASP A 158 26.08 -13.83 -0.51
N GLU A 159 26.72 -12.71 -0.86
CA GLU A 159 27.59 -11.99 0.08
C GLU A 159 26.80 -11.33 1.21
N ALA A 160 25.70 -10.66 0.91
CA ALA A 160 24.86 -10.01 1.91
C ALA A 160 24.28 -11.01 2.92
N VAL A 161 23.87 -12.20 2.45
CA VAL A 161 23.41 -13.31 3.30
C VAL A 161 24.53 -13.74 4.25
N ARG A 162 25.74 -14.02 3.73
CA ARG A 162 26.90 -14.39 4.56
C ARG A 162 27.22 -13.33 5.62
N VAL A 163 27.13 -12.06 5.25
CA VAL A 163 27.36 -10.93 6.17
C VAL A 163 26.28 -10.90 7.26
N ALA A 164 25.01 -11.04 6.89
CA ALA A 164 23.89 -11.04 7.84
C ALA A 164 24.00 -12.18 8.86
N GLU A 165 24.39 -13.38 8.41
CA GLU A 165 24.68 -14.54 9.28
C GLU A 165 25.83 -14.25 10.25
N GLN A 166 26.91 -13.62 9.78
CA GLN A 166 28.08 -13.31 10.59
C GLN A 166 27.79 -12.30 11.70
N ILE A 167 26.98 -11.27 11.42
CA ILE A 167 26.71 -10.17 12.35
C ILE A 167 25.41 -10.35 13.15
N GLY A 168 24.65 -11.42 12.90
CA GLY A 168 23.38 -11.68 13.55
C GLY A 168 22.34 -10.58 13.28
N LEU A 169 22.15 -10.22 12.00
CA LEU A 169 21.10 -9.30 11.56
C LEU A 169 20.03 -10.06 10.80
N ARG A 170 18.75 -9.77 11.08
CA ARG A 170 17.65 -10.31 10.28
C ARG A 170 17.69 -9.70 8.87
N LEU A 171 17.75 -10.55 7.85
CA LEU A 171 17.75 -10.14 6.45
C LEU A 171 16.68 -10.91 5.69
N VAL A 172 15.80 -10.19 4.99
CA VAL A 172 14.78 -10.77 4.12
C VAL A 172 14.96 -10.18 2.73
N ILE A 173 15.10 -11.03 1.71
CA ILE A 173 15.19 -10.62 0.32
C ILE A 173 14.09 -11.35 -0.44
N GLU A 174 13.16 -10.60 -1.03
CA GLU A 174 12.10 -11.16 -1.86
C GLU A 174 12.66 -11.70 -3.18
N SER A 175 11.96 -12.68 -3.76
CA SER A 175 12.35 -13.21 -5.07
C SER A 175 12.16 -12.20 -6.18
N LEU A 176 13.02 -12.25 -7.21
CA LEU A 176 12.71 -11.61 -8.49
C LEU A 176 11.73 -12.48 -9.27
N ASP A 177 10.46 -12.10 -9.29
CA ASP A 177 9.44 -12.80 -10.06
C ASP A 177 9.55 -12.50 -11.56
N GLN A 178 9.12 -13.44 -12.39
CA GLN A 178 9.22 -13.34 -13.85
C GLN A 178 8.33 -12.23 -14.42
N LEU A 179 7.24 -11.84 -13.73
CA LEU A 179 6.41 -10.71 -14.13
C LEU A 179 7.21 -9.41 -14.02
N THR A 180 7.81 -9.14 -12.85
CA THR A 180 8.70 -7.99 -12.62
C THR A 180 9.88 -8.01 -13.60
N ALA A 181 10.48 -9.17 -13.86
CA ALA A 181 11.55 -9.28 -14.85
C ALA A 181 11.09 -8.95 -16.28
N ALA A 182 9.92 -9.45 -16.70
CA ALA A 182 9.38 -9.22 -18.04
C ALA A 182 9.04 -7.74 -18.29
N THR A 183 8.57 -7.01 -17.26
CA THR A 183 8.33 -5.56 -17.38
C THR A 183 9.60 -4.76 -17.70
N ALA A 184 10.78 -5.28 -17.35
CA ALA A 184 12.06 -4.67 -17.69
C ALA A 184 12.46 -4.86 -19.17
N ALA A 185 12.01 -5.93 -19.82
CA ALA A 185 12.40 -6.30 -21.18
C ALA A 185 11.52 -5.68 -22.29
N ALA A 186 10.27 -5.30 -21.97
CA ALA A 186 9.30 -4.87 -22.99
C ALA A 186 9.34 -3.36 -23.31
N GLY A 187 9.43 -3.03 -24.60
CA GLY A 187 9.32 -1.69 -25.16
C GLY A 187 7.88 -1.15 -25.33
N THR A 188 6.87 -1.82 -24.77
CA THR A 188 5.46 -1.39 -24.83
C THR A 188 4.77 -1.60 -23.49
N ASP A 189 3.74 -0.79 -23.24
CA ASP A 189 2.91 -0.79 -22.04
C ASP A 189 2.36 -2.18 -21.68
N ARG A 190 2.45 -2.52 -20.39
CA ARG A 190 1.71 -3.57 -19.67
C ARG A 190 1.67 -4.96 -20.33
N VAL A 191 2.76 -5.73 -20.19
CA VAL A 191 2.68 -7.20 -20.17
C VAL A 191 2.38 -7.63 -18.73
N LEU A 192 1.13 -7.44 -18.28
CA LEU A 192 0.62 -7.97 -17.00
C LEU A 192 0.00 -9.37 -17.16
N SER A 193 0.00 -9.91 -18.37
CA SER A 193 -0.65 -11.18 -18.65
C SER A 193 0.38 -12.27 -18.93
N VAL A 194 0.47 -13.23 -18.01
CA VAL A 194 0.93 -14.62 -18.22
C VAL A 194 2.45 -14.87 -18.12
N VAL A 195 3.10 -14.42 -17.04
CA VAL A 195 4.43 -14.95 -16.69
C VAL A 195 4.48 -15.32 -15.21
N ASP A 196 4.20 -16.58 -14.91
CA ASP A 196 4.27 -17.15 -13.56
C ASP A 196 5.64 -17.79 -13.35
N GLY A 197 6.32 -17.43 -12.25
CA GLY A 197 7.59 -18.05 -11.86
C GLY A 197 8.57 -17.07 -11.22
N VAL A 198 9.69 -17.61 -10.77
CA VAL A 198 10.82 -16.86 -10.19
C VAL A 198 12.03 -16.99 -11.12
N ILE A 199 12.87 -15.94 -11.18
CA ILE A 199 14.14 -15.99 -11.90
C ILE A 199 15.12 -16.90 -11.16
N GLU A 200 15.67 -17.89 -11.88
CA GLU A 200 16.61 -18.87 -11.32
C GLU A 200 17.83 -18.18 -10.68
N GLY A 201 18.14 -18.57 -9.45
CA GLY A 201 19.22 -17.98 -8.65
C GLY A 201 18.86 -16.68 -7.93
N LEU A 202 17.65 -16.14 -8.14
CA LEU A 202 17.11 -14.96 -7.45
C LEU A 202 15.81 -15.29 -6.71
N GLU A 203 15.76 -16.47 -6.08
CA GLU A 203 14.67 -16.85 -5.19
C GLU A 203 14.76 -16.14 -3.84
N ALA A 204 13.66 -16.13 -3.10
CA ALA A 204 13.61 -15.48 -1.80
C ALA A 204 14.70 -16.03 -0.85
N ARG A 205 15.30 -15.14 -0.05
CA ARG A 205 16.30 -15.47 0.96
C ARG A 205 15.85 -14.90 2.31
N SER A 206 16.04 -15.67 3.36
CA SER A 206 15.71 -15.26 4.73
C SER A 206 16.81 -15.71 5.68
N VAL A 207 17.31 -14.78 6.48
CA VAL A 207 18.37 -15.00 7.47
C VAL A 207 17.83 -14.55 8.83
N HIS A 208 18.04 -15.38 9.84
CA HIS A 208 17.59 -15.13 11.22
C HIS A 208 16.09 -14.78 11.38
N PRO A 209 15.15 -15.56 10.82
CA PRO A 209 13.71 -15.30 11.00
C PRO A 209 13.27 -15.35 12.47
N GLU A 210 13.99 -16.08 13.32
CA GLU A 210 13.76 -16.18 14.77
C GLU A 210 14.03 -14.87 15.53
N LEU A 211 14.76 -13.91 14.93
CA LEU A 211 15.03 -12.60 15.53
C LEU A 211 13.90 -11.58 15.30
N ALA A 212 12.82 -11.95 14.60
CA ALA A 212 11.67 -11.08 14.40
C ALA A 212 11.08 -10.64 15.75
N ARG A 213 10.84 -9.34 15.92
CA ARG A 213 10.21 -8.83 17.16
C ARG A 213 8.70 -8.98 17.06
N PRO A 214 8.02 -9.42 18.14
CA PRO A 214 6.56 -9.37 18.18
C PRO A 214 6.11 -7.91 18.16
N ILE A 215 4.93 -7.67 17.58
CA ILE A 215 4.32 -6.34 17.63
C ILE A 215 4.07 -5.99 19.11
N PRO A 216 4.58 -4.85 19.60
CA PRO A 216 4.32 -4.38 20.96
C PRO A 216 2.83 -4.39 21.27
N VAL A 217 2.43 -5.12 22.31
CA VAL A 217 1.04 -5.14 22.77
C VAL A 217 0.85 -3.97 23.74
N LEU A 218 -0.25 -3.24 23.63
CA LEU A 218 -0.64 -2.27 24.66
C LEU A 218 -1.18 -3.03 25.87
N ASP A 219 -0.97 -2.51 27.09
CA ASP A 219 -1.58 -3.08 28.29
C ASP A 219 -3.10 -3.28 28.06
N GLU A 220 -3.61 -4.40 28.57
CA GLU A 220 -4.94 -4.98 28.35
C GLU A 220 -5.95 -4.13 27.54
N ALA A 221 -6.30 -4.65 26.36
CA ALA A 221 -7.47 -4.31 25.55
C ALA A 221 -8.28 -3.12 26.07
N HIS A 222 -7.85 -1.89 25.74
CA HIS A 222 -8.72 -0.74 25.91
C HIS A 222 -10.01 -1.10 25.15
N PRO A 223 -11.18 -1.23 25.81
CA PRO A 223 -12.35 -1.88 25.22
C PRO A 223 -12.98 -1.06 24.07
N GLY A 224 -12.26 -0.04 23.59
CA GLY A 224 -12.73 1.06 22.78
C GLY A 224 -13.49 2.06 23.66
N SER A 225 -13.58 3.31 23.20
CA SER A 225 -14.53 4.27 23.79
C SER A 225 -15.95 3.68 23.83
N PRO A 226 -16.84 4.13 24.73
CA PRO A 226 -18.26 3.73 24.74
C PRO A 226 -18.94 3.85 23.37
N GLU A 227 -18.55 4.83 22.56
CA GLU A 227 -19.04 5.05 21.20
C GLU A 227 -18.58 3.95 20.23
N VAL A 228 -17.34 3.48 20.34
CA VAL A 228 -16.82 2.36 19.55
C VAL A 228 -17.51 1.05 19.96
N GLN A 229 -17.75 0.85 21.26
CA GLN A 229 -18.48 -0.31 21.76
C GLN A 229 -19.93 -0.31 21.30
N ALA A 230 -20.62 0.83 21.38
CA ALA A 230 -21.98 0.99 20.89
C ALA A 230 -22.08 0.73 19.38
N ARG A 231 -21.17 1.31 18.57
CA ARG A 231 -21.12 1.06 17.12
C ARG A 231 -20.83 -0.40 16.78
N ARG A 232 -19.95 -1.08 17.53
CA ARG A 232 -19.70 -2.52 17.36
C ARG A 232 -20.94 -3.34 17.68
N ALA A 233 -21.68 -2.99 18.74
CA ALA A 233 -22.91 -3.67 19.11
C ALA A 233 -24.02 -3.47 18.07
N GLU A 234 -24.18 -2.24 17.56
CA GLU A 234 -25.11 -1.90 16.47
C GLU A 234 -24.76 -2.64 15.18
N GLY A 235 -23.49 -2.62 14.76
CA GLY A 235 -23.03 -3.34 13.58
C GLY A 235 -23.21 -4.85 13.70
N CYS A 236 -22.88 -5.44 14.85
CA CYS A 236 -23.14 -6.87 15.09
C CYS A 236 -24.63 -7.22 15.03
N ALA A 237 -25.51 -6.34 15.53
CA ALA A 237 -26.96 -6.55 15.49
C ALA A 237 -27.55 -6.44 14.07
N GLU A 238 -27.08 -5.47 13.27
CA GLU A 238 -27.49 -5.31 11.86
C GLU A 238 -27.00 -6.47 10.97
N LEU A 239 -25.87 -7.07 11.34
CA LEU A 239 -25.20 -8.13 10.59
C LEU A 239 -25.52 -9.55 11.08
N ASP A 240 -26.37 -9.69 12.11
CA ASP A 240 -26.66 -10.95 12.83
C ASP A 240 -25.37 -11.74 13.16
N LEU A 241 -24.35 -11.03 13.63
CA LEU A 241 -23.07 -11.63 14.02
C LEU A 241 -23.15 -12.09 15.48
N GLN A 242 -23.26 -13.40 15.67
CA GLN A 242 -23.19 -14.03 16.99
C GLN A 242 -21.84 -13.70 17.66
N PRO A 243 -21.81 -13.27 18.93
CA PRO A 243 -20.58 -12.98 19.63
C PRO A 243 -19.74 -14.26 19.79
N GLY A 244 -18.53 -14.22 19.25
CA GLY A 244 -17.48 -15.22 19.47
C GLY A 244 -17.86 -16.62 19.02
N TYR A 245 -17.70 -16.91 17.73
CA TYR A 245 -17.74 -18.29 17.24
C TYR A 245 -16.78 -19.16 18.07
N ARG A 246 -17.35 -20.09 18.83
CA ARG A 246 -16.62 -21.21 19.40
C ARG A 246 -16.77 -22.36 18.42
N PRO A 247 -15.66 -22.97 17.96
CA PRO A 247 -15.74 -24.15 17.13
C PRO A 247 -16.64 -25.18 17.82
N ASP A 248 -17.71 -25.59 17.14
CA ASP A 248 -18.56 -26.67 17.63
C ASP A 248 -17.88 -27.99 17.24
N PRO A 249 -17.30 -28.75 18.19
CA PRO A 249 -16.64 -30.01 17.89
C PRO A 249 -17.59 -31.09 17.36
N GLU A 250 -18.92 -30.93 17.53
CA GLU A 250 -19.94 -31.86 17.06
C GLU A 250 -20.49 -31.51 15.67
N ARG A 251 -20.16 -30.33 15.11
CA ARG A 251 -20.43 -30.04 13.69
C ARG A 251 -19.65 -31.04 12.83
N GLY A 252 -20.37 -32.04 12.35
CA GLY A 252 -19.80 -33.19 11.64
C GLY A 252 -18.88 -32.78 10.50
N ALA A 253 -17.69 -33.41 10.47
CA ALA A 253 -16.66 -33.28 9.44
C ALA A 253 -17.20 -33.41 7.99
N ALA A 254 -18.37 -34.03 7.81
CA ALA A 254 -19.02 -34.24 6.52
C ALA A 254 -19.49 -32.96 5.79
N SER A 255 -19.55 -31.80 6.46
CA SER A 255 -19.96 -30.52 5.84
C SER A 255 -18.84 -29.47 5.72
N ARG A 256 -17.65 -29.77 6.27
CA ARG A 256 -16.51 -28.86 6.26
C ARG A 256 -15.78 -28.99 4.90
N PRO A 257 -15.44 -27.88 4.22
CA PRO A 257 -14.60 -27.97 3.03
C PRO A 257 -13.21 -28.48 3.41
N GLU A 258 -12.61 -29.31 2.56
CA GLU A 258 -11.24 -29.79 2.74
C GLU A 258 -10.22 -28.65 2.74
N SER A 259 -10.52 -27.57 1.99
CA SER A 259 -9.66 -26.39 1.89
C SER A 259 -10.42 -25.18 1.37
N ILE A 260 -9.96 -24.00 1.76
CA ILE A 260 -10.44 -22.71 1.26
C ILE A 260 -9.25 -21.87 0.79
N TRP A 261 -9.50 -20.87 -0.05
CA TRP A 261 -8.54 -19.79 -0.22
C TRP A 261 -8.84 -18.66 0.76
N HIS A 262 -7.78 -18.02 1.22
CA HIS A 262 -7.83 -16.88 2.12
C HIS A 262 -6.85 -15.80 1.66
N CYS A 263 -7.28 -14.55 1.79
CA CYS A 263 -6.42 -13.39 1.60
C CYS A 263 -6.56 -12.51 2.84
N ASP A 264 -5.46 -12.32 3.56
CA ASP A 264 -5.41 -11.54 4.79
C ASP A 264 -5.92 -10.09 4.61
N PHE A 265 -5.74 -9.54 3.41
CA PHE A 265 -6.23 -8.21 3.01
C PHE A 265 -7.74 -8.07 2.93
N LEU A 266 -8.51 -9.17 2.89
CA LEU A 266 -9.97 -9.08 2.87
C LEU A 266 -10.58 -9.19 4.27
N TRP A 267 -9.86 -9.74 5.25
CA TRP A 267 -10.35 -9.97 6.61
C TRP A 267 -9.68 -9.09 7.67
N ASN A 268 -8.41 -8.73 7.48
CA ASN A 268 -7.62 -8.09 8.53
C ASN A 268 -6.98 -6.76 8.13
N LYS A 269 -6.94 -6.41 6.83
CA LYS A 269 -6.26 -5.19 6.35
C LYS A 269 -7.11 -4.40 5.37
N THR A 270 -6.89 -3.11 5.30
CA THR A 270 -7.52 -2.24 4.31
C THR A 270 -6.68 -1.01 4.05
N TYR A 271 -6.90 -0.38 2.91
CA TYR A 271 -6.27 0.87 2.52
C TYR A 271 -7.32 1.97 2.49
N ILE A 272 -7.05 3.05 3.23
CA ILE A 272 -7.83 4.28 3.15
C ILE A 272 -6.91 5.34 2.55
N TYR A 273 -7.30 5.87 1.40
CA TYR A 273 -6.57 6.91 0.67
C TYR A 273 -6.90 8.30 1.22
N VAL A 274 -6.08 9.30 0.89
CA VAL A 274 -6.28 10.70 1.33
C VAL A 274 -7.68 11.22 1.02
N GLY A 275 -8.26 10.82 -0.12
CA GLY A 275 -9.62 11.16 -0.53
C GLY A 275 -10.74 10.48 0.26
N GLY A 276 -10.42 9.56 1.19
CA GLY A 276 -11.37 8.76 1.95
C GLY A 276 -11.72 7.41 1.32
N ASN A 277 -11.24 7.13 0.11
CA ASN A 277 -11.54 5.89 -0.62
C ASN A 277 -10.96 4.68 0.11
N VAL A 278 -11.82 3.68 0.35
CA VAL A 278 -11.48 2.43 1.01
C VAL A 278 -11.25 1.36 -0.05
N ARG A 279 -10.05 0.80 -0.10
CA ARG A 279 -9.67 -0.28 -1.00
C ARG A 279 -9.22 -1.49 -0.18
N PRO A 280 -9.61 -2.71 -0.58
CA PRO A 280 -9.16 -3.92 0.09
C PRO A 280 -7.68 -4.21 -0.15
N CYS A 281 -7.09 -3.69 -1.23
CA CYS A 281 -5.70 -3.97 -1.61
C CYS A 281 -5.03 -2.71 -2.18
N CYS A 282 -3.69 -2.66 -2.14
CA CYS A 282 -2.88 -1.60 -2.74
C CYS A 282 -2.77 -1.71 -4.27
N VAL A 283 -3.07 -2.88 -4.84
CA VAL A 283 -3.04 -3.14 -6.28
C VAL A 283 -4.01 -2.22 -7.02
N HIS A 284 -3.53 -1.53 -8.07
CA HIS A 284 -4.27 -0.49 -8.78
C HIS A 284 -5.56 -1.03 -9.45
N GLU A 285 -5.57 -2.27 -9.90
CA GLU A 285 -6.69 -2.91 -10.59
C GLU A 285 -7.87 -3.22 -9.64
N VAL A 286 -7.64 -3.22 -8.33
CA VAL A 286 -8.68 -3.53 -7.34
C VAL A 286 -9.43 -2.24 -6.97
N PRO A 287 -10.72 -2.07 -7.33
CA PRO A 287 -11.43 -0.80 -7.14
C PRO A 287 -11.57 -0.41 -5.67
N ALA A 288 -11.89 0.86 -5.43
CA ALA A 288 -12.44 1.27 -4.14
C ALA A 288 -13.82 0.65 -3.92
N LEU A 289 -14.06 0.21 -2.69
CA LEU A 289 -15.32 -0.42 -2.29
C LEU A 289 -16.20 0.51 -1.47
N GLY A 290 -15.78 1.76 -1.26
CA GLY A 290 -16.55 2.81 -0.60
C GLY A 290 -15.66 4.02 -0.25
N ASN A 291 -16.25 5.04 0.38
CA ASN A 291 -15.52 6.21 0.87
C ASN A 291 -15.98 6.60 2.28
N VAL A 292 -15.04 6.72 3.22
CA VAL A 292 -15.33 7.04 4.63
C VAL A 292 -15.89 8.44 4.86
N ARG A 293 -15.84 9.32 3.85
CA ARG A 293 -16.46 10.65 3.87
C ARG A 293 -17.96 10.59 3.56
N GLU A 294 -18.43 9.50 2.96
CA GLU A 294 -19.83 9.32 2.56
C GLU A 294 -20.55 8.28 3.44
N GLN A 295 -19.83 7.26 3.89
CA GLN A 295 -20.38 6.13 4.64
C GLN A 295 -19.47 5.80 5.81
N SER A 296 -20.03 5.22 6.89
CA SER A 296 -19.20 4.73 7.99
C SER A 296 -18.28 3.61 7.51
N PHE A 297 -17.08 3.51 8.11
CA PHE A 297 -16.14 2.44 7.76
C PHE A 297 -16.74 1.04 7.94
N ASP A 298 -17.53 0.84 9.00
CA ASP A 298 -18.19 -0.44 9.25
C ASP A 298 -19.14 -0.84 8.11
N ARG A 299 -19.97 0.10 7.64
CA ARG A 299 -20.88 -0.12 6.52
C ARG A 299 -20.11 -0.47 5.24
N ILE A 300 -18.98 0.20 4.99
CA ILE A 300 -18.13 -0.09 3.83
C ILE A 300 -17.51 -1.48 3.97
N TRP A 301 -16.88 -1.78 5.11
CA TRP A 301 -16.18 -3.04 5.38
C TRP A 301 -17.08 -4.28 5.30
N ASN A 302 -18.37 -4.08 5.57
CA ASN A 302 -19.39 -5.12 5.54
C ASN A 302 -20.36 -5.00 4.36
N ASN A 303 -20.07 -4.20 3.34
CA ASN A 303 -20.96 -4.07 2.19
C ASN A 303 -20.95 -5.31 1.27
N GLU A 304 -21.84 -5.31 0.27
CA GLU A 304 -21.98 -6.39 -0.70
C GLU A 304 -20.69 -6.68 -1.48
N ASN A 305 -19.87 -5.68 -1.78
CA ASN A 305 -18.63 -5.86 -2.53
C ASN A 305 -17.57 -6.60 -1.71
N TYR A 306 -17.34 -6.20 -0.45
CA TYR A 306 -16.43 -6.92 0.45
C TYR A 306 -16.90 -8.36 0.68
N ARG A 307 -18.21 -8.55 0.92
CA ARG A 307 -18.80 -9.89 1.10
C ARG A 307 -18.63 -10.75 -0.16
N ALA A 308 -18.87 -10.20 -1.34
CA ALA A 308 -18.70 -10.90 -2.61
C ALA A 308 -17.25 -11.34 -2.81
N MET A 309 -16.27 -10.45 -2.57
CA MET A 309 -14.85 -10.81 -2.64
C MET A 309 -14.48 -11.93 -1.66
N ARG A 310 -14.95 -11.85 -0.40
CA ARG A 310 -14.71 -12.87 0.63
C ARG A 310 -15.33 -14.23 0.28
N GLN A 311 -16.60 -14.25 -0.14
CA GLN A 311 -17.29 -15.48 -0.56
C GLN A 311 -16.60 -16.16 -1.74
N ARG A 312 -16.20 -15.37 -2.73
CA ARG A 312 -15.47 -15.84 -3.91
C ARG A 312 -14.07 -16.37 -3.58
N MET A 313 -13.41 -15.76 -2.61
CA MET A 313 -12.14 -16.26 -2.09
C MET A 313 -12.33 -17.67 -1.50
N VAL A 314 -13.27 -17.86 -0.57
CA VAL A 314 -13.42 -19.17 0.11
C VAL A 314 -13.84 -20.30 -0.83
N VAL A 315 -14.55 -20.03 -1.93
CA VAL A 315 -14.89 -21.04 -2.96
C VAL A 315 -13.86 -21.17 -4.08
N LYS A 316 -12.68 -20.54 -3.95
CA LYS A 316 -11.56 -20.59 -4.91
C LYS A 316 -11.92 -20.09 -6.32
N ASP A 317 -12.69 -19.02 -6.38
CA ASP A 317 -13.04 -18.32 -7.61
C ASP A 317 -12.85 -16.81 -7.40
N PRO A 318 -11.61 -16.29 -7.31
CA PRO A 318 -11.37 -14.89 -7.00
C PRO A 318 -11.75 -13.97 -8.16
N VAL A 319 -11.95 -12.68 -7.85
CA VAL A 319 -12.21 -11.65 -8.87
C VAL A 319 -11.05 -11.55 -9.86
N PRO A 320 -11.26 -11.07 -11.10
CA PRO A 320 -10.21 -11.00 -12.12
C PRO A 320 -8.91 -10.37 -11.65
N ALA A 321 -8.99 -9.26 -10.90
CA ALA A 321 -7.82 -8.54 -10.37
C ALA A 321 -7.01 -9.32 -9.31
N CYS A 322 -7.58 -10.39 -8.74
CA CYS A 322 -6.94 -11.20 -7.70
C CYS A 322 -6.40 -12.55 -8.21
N LYS A 323 -6.65 -12.91 -9.48
CA LYS A 323 -6.15 -14.18 -10.03
C LYS A 323 -4.63 -14.18 -10.09
N GLY A 324 -3.99 -15.24 -9.57
CA GLY A 324 -2.52 -15.36 -9.51
C GLY A 324 -1.85 -14.53 -8.41
N CYS A 325 -2.61 -13.89 -7.52
CA CYS A 325 -2.02 -13.06 -6.46
C CYS A 325 -1.30 -13.89 -5.40
N MET A 326 -0.06 -13.50 -5.06
CA MET A 326 0.78 -14.18 -4.05
C MET A 326 0.26 -14.08 -2.61
N HIS A 327 -0.67 -13.16 -2.33
CA HIS A 327 -1.29 -13.01 -1.01
C HIS A 327 -2.47 -13.97 -0.78
N ILE A 328 -2.82 -14.79 -1.79
CA ILE A 328 -3.85 -15.81 -1.66
C ILE A 328 -3.18 -17.10 -1.21
N HIS A 329 -3.57 -17.58 -0.04
CA HIS A 329 -3.05 -18.81 0.53
C HIS A 329 -4.17 -19.85 0.65
N GLU A 330 -3.81 -21.10 0.39
CA GLU A 330 -4.69 -22.22 0.65
C GLU A 330 -4.60 -22.61 2.12
N ILE A 331 -5.75 -22.63 2.79
CA ILE A 331 -5.87 -23.07 4.17
C ILE A 331 -6.51 -24.46 4.15
N THR A 332 -5.81 -25.42 4.74
CA THR A 332 -6.25 -26.81 4.92
C THR A 332 -6.47 -27.16 6.40
N ASP A 333 -6.00 -26.32 7.34
CA ASP A 333 -6.19 -26.56 8.76
C ASP A 333 -7.67 -26.40 9.16
N PRO A 334 -8.31 -27.44 9.72
CA PRO A 334 -9.74 -27.40 10.03
C PRO A 334 -10.12 -26.33 11.06
N GLN A 335 -9.26 -26.02 12.03
CA GLN A 335 -9.57 -25.01 13.05
C GLN A 335 -9.54 -23.61 12.45
N GLN A 336 -8.58 -23.33 11.56
CA GLN A 336 -8.52 -22.08 10.82
C GLN A 336 -9.71 -21.92 9.87
N ILE A 337 -10.09 -22.99 9.15
CA ILE A 337 -11.27 -22.99 8.27
C ILE A 337 -12.53 -22.66 9.08
N ASP A 338 -12.73 -23.35 10.21
CA ASP A 338 -13.88 -23.13 11.07
C ASP A 338 -13.88 -21.70 11.64
N GLY A 339 -12.73 -21.18 12.04
CA GLY A 339 -12.58 -19.80 12.53
C GLY A 339 -12.92 -18.74 11.48
N ILE A 340 -12.56 -18.97 10.21
CA ILE A 340 -12.87 -18.06 9.09
C ILE A 340 -14.36 -18.14 8.72
N LEU A 341 -14.92 -19.36 8.65
CA LEU A 341 -16.30 -19.56 8.25
C LEU A 341 -17.28 -19.22 9.38
N GLN A 342 -16.85 -19.28 10.64
CA GLN A 342 -17.67 -19.03 11.82
C GLN A 342 -19.00 -19.80 11.80
N GLY A 343 -18.96 -21.05 11.34
CA GLY A 343 -20.14 -21.89 11.22
C GLY A 343 -21.07 -21.55 10.05
N LYS A 344 -20.68 -20.66 9.13
CA LYS A 344 -21.42 -20.44 7.88
C LYS A 344 -21.08 -21.53 6.86
N GLN A 345 -22.09 -22.03 6.14
CA GLN A 345 -21.85 -22.94 5.02
C GLN A 345 -21.25 -22.18 3.83
N LEU A 346 -20.41 -22.84 3.05
CA LEU A 346 -19.93 -22.28 1.79
C LEU A 346 -21.11 -22.11 0.82
N PRO A 347 -21.23 -20.97 0.12
CA PRO A 347 -22.19 -20.85 -0.97
C PRO A 347 -21.81 -21.80 -2.09
N GLU A 348 -22.80 -22.40 -2.76
CA GLU A 348 -22.54 -23.12 -3.99
C GLU A 348 -21.98 -22.16 -5.05
N ARG A 349 -20.98 -22.57 -5.82
CA ARG A 349 -20.41 -21.71 -6.88
C ARG A 349 -21.47 -21.17 -7.84
N LYS A 350 -22.50 -21.96 -8.13
CA LYS A 350 -23.61 -21.57 -9.01
C LYS A 350 -24.60 -20.58 -8.38
N SER A 351 -24.62 -20.50 -7.04
CA SER A 351 -25.48 -19.58 -6.31
C SER A 351 -24.77 -18.29 -5.89
N LEU A 352 -23.48 -18.14 -6.24
CA LEU A 352 -22.79 -16.88 -6.05
C LEU A 352 -23.49 -15.76 -6.83
N PRO A 353 -23.69 -14.59 -6.20
CA PRO A 353 -24.22 -13.44 -6.92
C PRO A 353 -23.28 -13.06 -8.07
N GLU A 354 -23.84 -12.47 -9.14
CA GLU A 354 -23.03 -11.85 -10.17
C GLU A 354 -22.06 -10.85 -9.55
N LEU A 355 -20.84 -10.79 -10.09
CA LEU A 355 -19.88 -9.79 -9.66
C LEU A 355 -20.45 -8.38 -9.95
N PRO A 356 -20.48 -7.50 -8.95
CA PRO A 356 -20.77 -6.09 -9.15
C PRO A 356 -19.83 -5.49 -10.21
N GLU A 357 -20.30 -4.47 -10.93
CA GLU A 357 -19.53 -3.81 -12.00
C GLU A 357 -18.17 -3.27 -11.52
N ALA A 358 -18.09 -2.87 -10.25
CA ALA A 358 -16.83 -2.47 -9.64
C ALA A 358 -15.77 -3.59 -9.70
N LEU A 359 -16.18 -4.85 -9.46
CA LEU A 359 -15.29 -5.99 -9.28
C LEU A 359 -15.01 -6.82 -10.55
N ASP A 360 -15.80 -6.65 -11.62
CA ASP A 360 -15.51 -7.26 -12.92
C ASP A 360 -15.36 -6.20 -14.03
N PRO A 361 -14.12 -5.80 -14.37
CA PRO A 361 -13.86 -4.78 -15.40
C PRO A 361 -14.27 -5.23 -16.81
N ARG A 362 -14.56 -6.52 -17.01
CA ARG A 362 -15.05 -7.07 -18.29
C ARG A 362 -16.57 -7.04 -18.39
N ARG A 363 -17.28 -6.82 -17.27
CA ARG A 363 -18.71 -6.48 -17.32
C ARG A 363 -18.82 -5.22 -18.15
N ALA A 364 -19.72 -5.22 -19.14
CA ALA A 364 -19.81 -4.14 -20.12
C ALA A 364 -20.10 -2.81 -19.42
N ARG A 365 -19.04 -2.04 -19.11
CA ARG A 365 -19.20 -0.68 -18.63
C ARG A 365 -19.95 0.07 -19.71
N ARG A 366 -21.06 0.71 -19.33
CA ARG A 366 -21.66 1.71 -20.21
C ARG A 366 -20.56 2.75 -20.43
N ARG A 367 -20.11 2.91 -21.67
CA ARG A 367 -19.12 3.92 -22.03
C ARG A 367 -19.84 5.23 -22.27
N ARG A 368 -19.30 6.34 -21.77
CA ARG A 368 -19.77 7.66 -22.20
C ARG A 368 -19.68 7.75 -23.72
N LYS A 369 -20.81 8.15 -24.33
CA LYS A 369 -20.89 8.44 -25.76
C LYS A 369 -20.44 9.89 -25.98
N GLY A 370 -20.10 10.23 -27.22
CA GLY A 370 -19.72 11.59 -27.58
C GLY A 370 -18.24 11.92 -27.37
N SER A 371 -17.89 13.16 -27.69
CA SER A 371 -16.53 13.70 -27.60
C SER A 371 -16.22 14.13 -26.17
N PRO A 372 -14.96 14.00 -25.71
CA PRO A 372 -14.57 14.47 -24.38
C PRO A 372 -14.78 15.98 -24.25
N PRO A 373 -15.11 16.48 -23.05
CA PRO A 373 -15.32 17.90 -22.85
C PRO A 373 -13.99 18.66 -22.95
N LEU A 374 -14.08 19.88 -23.49
CA LEU A 374 -13.06 20.90 -23.34
C LEU A 374 -13.34 21.66 -22.05
N LEU A 375 -12.47 21.51 -21.07
CA LEU A 375 -12.55 22.23 -19.81
C LEU A 375 -11.94 23.62 -20.02
N GLN A 376 -12.59 24.68 -19.53
CA GLN A 376 -12.10 26.05 -19.65
C GLN A 376 -12.35 26.81 -18.35
N TRP A 377 -11.40 27.66 -17.96
CA TRP A 377 -11.46 28.45 -16.74
C TRP A 377 -10.92 29.87 -16.96
N ASN A 378 -11.06 30.74 -15.98
CA ASN A 378 -10.48 32.09 -16.05
C ASN A 378 -8.98 32.03 -15.78
N ALA A 379 -8.20 32.66 -16.66
CA ALA A 379 -6.75 32.78 -16.46
C ALA A 379 -6.47 33.60 -15.20
N VAL A 380 -5.43 33.21 -14.46
CA VAL A 380 -4.94 33.95 -13.29
C VAL A 380 -3.64 34.63 -13.66
N GLU A 381 -3.57 35.94 -13.42
CA GLU A 381 -2.38 36.74 -13.72
C GLU A 381 -1.17 36.26 -12.89
N GLY A 382 0.00 36.17 -13.53
CA GLY A 382 1.23 35.72 -12.87
C GLY A 382 1.35 34.21 -12.62
N VAL A 383 0.41 33.40 -13.13
CA VAL A 383 0.43 31.92 -12.98
C VAL A 383 1.07 31.25 -14.21
N PRO A 384 2.22 30.56 -14.08
CA PRO A 384 2.91 29.92 -15.20
C PRO A 384 2.26 28.62 -15.73
N SER A 385 1.48 27.91 -14.90
CA SER A 385 0.85 26.65 -15.30
C SER A 385 -0.36 26.27 -14.42
N TYR A 386 -1.11 25.29 -14.91
CA TYR A 386 -2.29 24.75 -14.23
C TYR A 386 -2.19 23.22 -14.06
N THR A 387 -2.90 22.70 -13.05
CA THR A 387 -3.15 21.26 -12.86
C THR A 387 -4.65 21.02 -12.97
N VAL A 388 -5.05 20.03 -13.77
CA VAL A 388 -6.45 19.59 -13.85
C VAL A 388 -6.59 18.24 -13.17
N GLU A 389 -7.43 18.18 -12.15
CA GLU A 389 -7.82 16.93 -11.52
C GLU A 389 -9.20 16.52 -12.01
N PHE A 390 -9.30 15.30 -12.54
CA PHE A 390 -10.53 14.74 -13.12
C PHE A 390 -10.92 13.47 -12.35
N SER A 391 -12.00 13.53 -11.57
CA SER A 391 -12.46 12.39 -10.78
C SER A 391 -13.54 11.62 -11.52
N LEU A 392 -13.23 10.38 -11.89
CA LEU A 392 -14.11 9.58 -12.73
C LEU A 392 -15.33 9.11 -11.94
N ASP A 393 -15.17 8.55 -10.74
CA ASP A 393 -16.24 7.81 -10.06
C ASP A 393 -16.46 8.22 -8.60
N GLY A 394 -15.90 9.36 -8.18
CA GLY A 394 -15.85 9.79 -6.77
C GLY A 394 -14.79 9.04 -5.94
N PHE A 395 -14.16 7.99 -6.50
CA PHE A 395 -13.19 7.16 -5.79
C PHE A 395 -11.80 7.06 -6.46
N GLY A 396 -11.68 7.48 -7.72
CA GLY A 396 -10.45 7.61 -8.48
C GLY A 396 -10.34 9.01 -9.10
N SER A 397 -9.18 9.63 -8.90
CA SER A 397 -8.81 10.91 -9.53
C SER A 397 -7.71 10.67 -10.54
N ILE A 398 -7.93 11.02 -11.80
CA ILE A 398 -6.85 11.16 -12.77
C ILE A 398 -6.34 12.60 -12.65
N LEU A 399 -5.12 12.72 -12.17
CA LEU A 399 -4.42 14.00 -12.13
C LEU A 399 -3.70 14.20 -13.45
N PHE A 400 -4.20 15.15 -14.23
CA PHE A 400 -3.49 15.69 -15.37
C PHE A 400 -2.63 16.85 -14.85
N SER A 401 -1.55 16.46 -14.16
CA SER A 401 -0.57 17.40 -13.61
C SER A 401 0.57 17.61 -14.57
N THR A 402 1.07 18.84 -14.55
CA THR A 402 2.15 19.28 -15.40
C THR A 402 3.16 20.02 -14.54
N ASP A 403 4.12 19.26 -14.05
CA ASP A 403 5.26 19.84 -13.35
C ASP A 403 6.34 20.18 -14.38
N SER A 404 6.57 21.46 -14.62
CA SER A 404 7.64 21.95 -15.49
C SER A 404 9.01 21.79 -14.86
N GLU A 405 9.12 21.63 -13.54
CA GLU A 405 10.40 21.37 -12.87
C GLU A 405 10.84 19.89 -12.99
N ARG A 406 9.92 19.00 -13.39
CA ARG A 406 10.18 17.55 -13.60
C ARG A 406 10.08 17.10 -15.06
N GLY A 407 10.15 18.03 -16.02
CA GLY A 407 10.21 17.71 -17.46
C GLY A 407 8.90 17.22 -18.09
N GLY A 408 7.74 17.39 -17.44
CA GLY A 408 6.43 17.04 -18.01
C GLY A 408 5.84 18.15 -18.90
N PRO A 409 4.95 17.81 -19.86
CA PRO A 409 4.31 18.82 -20.72
C PRO A 409 3.37 19.73 -19.91
N ALA A 410 3.62 21.05 -19.87
CA ALA A 410 2.87 22.07 -19.10
C ALA A 410 1.50 22.48 -19.70
N ILE A 411 0.41 22.44 -18.91
CA ILE A 411 -0.86 23.13 -19.27
C ILE A 411 -0.66 24.62 -18.99
N ARG A 412 -0.36 25.38 -20.04
CA ARG A 412 -0.15 26.84 -19.99
C ARG A 412 -1.38 27.64 -20.36
N GLU A 413 -2.29 27.02 -21.11
CA GLU A 413 -3.54 27.63 -21.51
C GLU A 413 -4.59 27.44 -20.42
N ASN A 414 -5.55 28.36 -20.33
CA ASN A 414 -6.69 28.27 -19.41
C ASN A 414 -7.79 27.31 -19.92
N ARG A 415 -7.39 26.28 -20.65
CA ARG A 415 -8.24 25.24 -21.21
C ARG A 415 -7.52 23.90 -21.27
N TYR A 416 -8.27 22.81 -21.17
CA TYR A 416 -7.75 21.45 -21.22
C TYR A 416 -8.73 20.49 -21.88
N GLN A 417 -8.26 19.77 -22.90
CA GLN A 417 -9.04 18.74 -23.58
C GLN A 417 -8.89 17.42 -22.82
N VAL A 418 -9.98 16.91 -22.25
CA VAL A 418 -9.95 15.61 -21.57
C VAL A 418 -9.57 14.51 -22.59
N PRO A 419 -8.60 13.63 -22.27
CA PRO A 419 -8.23 12.54 -23.17
C PRO A 419 -9.40 11.60 -23.44
N LEU A 420 -9.52 11.13 -24.69
CA LEU A 420 -10.61 10.24 -25.11
C LEU A 420 -10.68 8.94 -24.29
N TRP A 421 -9.53 8.39 -23.91
CA TRP A 421 -9.48 7.18 -23.09
C TRP A 421 -10.07 7.45 -21.69
N ALA A 422 -9.68 8.55 -21.04
CA ALA A 422 -10.15 8.93 -19.72
C ALA A 422 -11.66 9.22 -19.73
N TRP A 423 -12.15 9.87 -20.79
CA TRP A 423 -13.57 10.12 -20.99
C TRP A 423 -14.38 8.83 -21.18
N LYS A 424 -13.88 7.90 -22.01
CA LYS A 424 -14.56 6.62 -22.26
C LYS A 424 -14.60 5.71 -21.03
N ASP A 425 -13.61 5.86 -20.15
CA ASP A 425 -13.53 5.11 -18.89
C ASP A 425 -14.32 5.78 -17.74
N ALA A 426 -14.82 7.00 -17.94
CA ALA A 426 -15.65 7.69 -16.97
C ALA A 426 -17.03 7.01 -16.83
N PRO A 427 -17.58 6.90 -15.62
CA PRO A 427 -18.93 6.39 -15.40
C PRO A 427 -19.97 7.28 -16.08
N VAL A 428 -20.93 6.63 -16.69
CA VAL A 428 -22.06 7.27 -17.39
C VAL A 428 -23.07 7.82 -16.38
N GLU A 429 -23.32 7.07 -15.31
CA GLU A 429 -24.42 7.31 -14.37
C GLU A 429 -24.03 8.21 -13.19
N ARG A 430 -22.82 8.78 -13.20
CA ARG A 430 -22.32 9.66 -12.12
C ARG A 430 -21.86 10.99 -12.67
N GLU A 431 -22.02 12.01 -11.83
CA GLU A 431 -21.40 13.31 -12.03
C GLU A 431 -19.88 13.18 -11.91
N ILE A 432 -19.17 13.77 -12.86
CA ILE A 432 -17.72 13.79 -12.85
C ILE A 432 -17.29 15.13 -12.22
N HIS A 433 -16.51 15.05 -11.16
CA HIS A 433 -15.93 16.24 -10.55
C HIS A 433 -14.63 16.60 -11.26
N TYR A 434 -14.46 17.88 -11.59
CA TYR A 434 -13.14 18.38 -11.94
C TYR A 434 -12.82 19.68 -11.23
N ARG A 435 -11.54 19.87 -10.96
CA ARG A 435 -11.01 21.12 -10.43
C ARG A 435 -9.72 21.51 -11.11
N VAL A 436 -9.47 22.80 -11.11
CA VAL A 436 -8.27 23.42 -11.66
C VAL A 436 -7.50 24.06 -10.52
N LEU A 437 -6.23 23.70 -10.42
CA LEU A 437 -5.31 24.30 -9.48
C LEU A 437 -4.33 25.21 -10.24
N ALA A 438 -4.30 26.49 -9.91
CA ALA A 438 -3.27 27.43 -10.36
C ALA A 438 -1.97 27.14 -9.63
N ARG A 439 -0.83 27.19 -10.33
CA ARG A 439 0.52 26.96 -9.78
C ARG A 439 1.33 28.26 -9.81
N PRO A 440 1.35 29.08 -8.74
CA PRO A 440 2.20 30.28 -8.69
C PRO A 440 3.70 29.92 -8.66
N VAL A 441 4.55 30.82 -9.14
CA VAL A 441 6.01 30.63 -9.04
C VAL A 441 6.42 30.57 -7.56
N GLY A 442 6.99 29.44 -7.13
CA GLY A 442 7.47 29.23 -5.76
C GLY A 442 6.38 29.13 -4.70
N GLY A 443 5.12 28.88 -5.07
CA GLY A 443 3.98 28.77 -4.16
C GLY A 443 3.21 27.45 -4.28
N GLU A 444 2.40 27.13 -3.28
CA GLU A 444 1.51 25.97 -3.29
C GLU A 444 0.37 26.14 -4.32
N PRO A 445 -0.10 25.06 -4.97
CA PRO A 445 -1.26 25.10 -5.84
C PRO A 445 -2.51 25.64 -5.14
N VAL A 446 -3.20 26.56 -5.81
CA VAL A 446 -4.44 27.17 -5.31
C VAL A 446 -5.59 26.70 -6.19
N GLU A 447 -6.66 26.18 -5.58
CA GLU A 447 -7.88 25.83 -6.32
C GLU A 447 -8.57 27.11 -6.82
N ILE A 448 -8.71 27.25 -8.13
CA ILE A 448 -9.28 28.44 -8.77
C ILE A 448 -10.60 28.16 -9.46
N TYR A 449 -10.91 26.89 -9.70
CA TYR A 449 -12.11 26.49 -10.41
C TYR A 449 -12.51 25.07 -10.00
N ARG A 450 -13.81 24.87 -9.82
CA ARG A 450 -14.43 23.57 -9.60
C ARG A 450 -15.74 23.54 -10.36
N SER A 451 -16.00 22.44 -11.06
CA SER A 451 -17.28 22.21 -11.71
C SER A 451 -17.60 20.73 -11.81
N LEU A 452 -18.85 20.45 -12.16
CA LEU A 452 -19.42 19.14 -12.33
C LEU A 452 -19.75 18.97 -13.81
N ILE A 453 -19.35 17.83 -14.37
CA ILE A 453 -19.93 17.38 -15.64
C ILE A 453 -21.09 16.46 -15.24
N PRO A 454 -22.34 16.80 -15.61
CA PRO A 454 -23.51 16.01 -15.24
C PRO A 454 -23.38 14.54 -15.64
N ALA A 455 -24.06 13.67 -14.89
CA ALA A 455 -24.38 12.33 -15.37
C ALA A 455 -25.22 12.48 -16.66
N GLU A 456 -24.80 11.85 -17.76
CA GLU A 456 -25.52 11.87 -19.04
C GLU A 456 -26.29 10.57 -19.27
#